data_AF-A0A4Y1WRG5-F1
#
_entry.id   AF-A0A4Y1WRG5-F1
#
_cell.length_a   1.000
_cell.length_b   1.000
_cell.length_c   1.000
_cell.angle_alpha   90.00
_cell.angle_beta   90.00
_cell.angle_gamma   90.00
#
_symmetry.space_group_name_H-M   'P 1'
#
loop_
_entity.id
_entity.type
_entity.pdbx_description
1 polymer ?
#
loop_
_entity_poly.entity_id
_entity_poly.type
_entity_poly.pdbx_seq_one_letter_code
_entity_poly.pdbx_strand_id
1 'polypeptide(L)'
;MKKETTLPDELARLLLLETDEDVKTEDDSPSLDYRRDIRSILTALYERAPYIYALFKAAPKTEFRIALTEDLSRGDLPDETYTIPEFCARYASFKPKGQIFLISFSVYCTEKEREETYRKYGEVFCSPEGTALCEIGSEDLDTAVEEIVSEFPNYMMCRCRAAILANEPLTIDEETIARYALTAEDAARLRRIVKRCNTEIVAELRGQYERLAAIDCLKR
;
A
#
# COMPACT_ATOMS: atom_id res chain seq x y z
N MET A 1 -5.68 -3.24 -31.04
CA MET A 1 -4.90 -4.39 -30.54
C MET A 1 -5.04 -4.43 -29.04
N LYS A 2 -5.78 -5.41 -28.49
CA LYS A 2 -5.71 -5.72 -27.05
C LYS A 2 -4.33 -6.33 -26.84
N LYS A 3 -3.45 -5.68 -26.07
CA LYS A 3 -2.22 -6.34 -25.60
C LYS A 3 -2.68 -7.47 -24.69
N GLU A 4 -2.26 -8.69 -24.98
CA GLU A 4 -2.29 -9.76 -23.99
C GLU A 4 -1.40 -9.30 -22.84
N THR A 5 -2.00 -8.87 -21.74
CA THR A 5 -1.29 -8.53 -20.52
C THR A 5 -0.87 -9.86 -19.89
N THR A 6 0.30 -10.37 -20.29
CA THR A 6 0.87 -11.56 -19.65
C THR A 6 1.11 -11.23 -18.17
N LEU A 7 0.60 -12.06 -17.26
CA LEU A 7 0.86 -11.94 -15.83
C LEU A 7 2.38 -11.91 -15.58
N PRO A 8 2.89 -11.13 -14.61
CA PRO A 8 4.30 -11.15 -14.27
C PRO A 8 4.72 -12.58 -13.92
N ASP A 9 5.92 -12.99 -14.34
CA ASP A 9 6.42 -14.36 -14.15
C ASP A 9 6.23 -14.90 -12.72
N GLU A 10 6.35 -14.04 -11.71
CA GLU A 10 6.12 -14.41 -10.30
C GLU A 10 4.65 -14.74 -9.99
N LEU A 11 3.68 -13.95 -10.47
CA LEU A 11 2.24 -14.22 -10.30
C LEU A 11 1.80 -15.41 -11.17
N ALA A 12 2.34 -15.51 -12.39
CA ALA A 12 2.09 -16.66 -13.25
C ALA A 12 2.57 -17.97 -12.59
N ARG A 13 3.74 -17.94 -11.92
CA ARG A 13 4.22 -19.07 -11.11
C ARG A 13 3.32 -19.36 -9.91
N LEU A 14 2.77 -18.34 -9.26
CA LEU A 14 1.83 -18.53 -8.16
C LEU A 14 0.53 -19.24 -8.60
N LEU A 15 0.05 -18.98 -9.81
CA LEU A 15 -1.13 -19.65 -10.37
C LEU A 15 -0.83 -21.10 -10.79
N LEU A 16 0.40 -21.42 -11.17
CA LEU A 16 0.84 -22.78 -11.49
C LEU A 16 1.11 -23.65 -10.25
N LEU A 17 1.19 -23.03 -9.07
CA LEU A 17 1.38 -23.70 -7.78
C LEU A 17 0.06 -24.05 -7.08
N GLU A 18 -1.07 -24.04 -7.80
CA GLU A 18 -2.28 -24.72 -7.34
C GLU A 18 -1.94 -26.20 -7.13
N THR A 19 -1.91 -26.63 -5.87
CA THR A 19 -1.62 -28.03 -5.50
C THR A 19 -2.92 -28.67 -5.05
N ASP A 20 -3.07 -29.99 -5.22
CA ASP A 20 -4.27 -30.75 -4.82
C ASP A 20 -4.65 -30.61 -3.32
N GLU A 21 -3.81 -29.98 -2.49
CA GLU A 21 -4.14 -29.57 -1.11
C GLU A 21 -5.03 -28.31 -1.02
N ASP A 22 -5.28 -27.62 -2.13
CA ASP A 22 -6.22 -26.49 -2.26
C ASP A 22 -7.69 -26.96 -2.41
N VAL A 23 -7.93 -28.27 -2.38
CA VAL A 23 -9.26 -28.90 -2.43
C VAL A 23 -9.94 -28.74 -1.08
N LYS A 24 -11.09 -28.05 -1.09
CA LYS A 24 -12.00 -27.92 0.05
C LYS A 24 -12.30 -29.29 0.66
N THR A 25 -11.71 -29.59 1.81
CA THR A 25 -12.17 -30.69 2.67
C THR A 25 -13.38 -30.19 3.45
N GLU A 26 -14.45 -30.99 3.53
CA GLU A 26 -15.79 -30.70 4.08
C GLU A 26 -15.87 -30.16 5.54
N ASP A 27 -14.76 -29.81 6.15
CA ASP A 27 -14.66 -29.16 7.47
C ASP A 27 -14.40 -27.64 7.27
N ASP A 28 -15.36 -26.98 6.62
CA ASP A 28 -15.35 -25.56 6.27
C ASP A 28 -15.61 -24.69 7.53
N SER A 29 -14.59 -24.56 8.38
CA SER A 29 -14.42 -23.29 9.11
C SER A 29 -13.85 -22.27 8.12
N PRO A 30 -14.41 -21.06 7.97
CA PRO A 30 -14.00 -20.06 6.98
C PRO A 30 -12.60 -19.45 7.24
N SER A 31 -11.81 -20.03 8.14
CA SER A 31 -10.49 -19.53 8.52
C SER A 31 -9.42 -20.53 8.07
N LEU A 32 -8.34 -20.04 7.44
CA LEU A 32 -6.93 -20.37 7.76
C LEU A 32 -5.94 -20.40 6.59
N ASP A 33 -6.33 -20.23 5.31
CA ASP A 33 -5.35 -20.12 4.20
C ASP A 33 -5.12 -18.67 3.76
N TYR A 34 -4.68 -17.84 4.70
CA TYR A 34 -4.45 -16.41 4.49
C TYR A 34 -3.45 -16.11 3.36
N ARG A 35 -2.50 -17.02 3.07
CA ARG A 35 -1.59 -16.83 1.93
C ARG A 35 -2.34 -16.88 0.61
N ARG A 36 -3.38 -17.72 0.47
CA ARG A 36 -4.25 -17.77 -0.71
C ARG A 36 -5.04 -16.48 -0.86
N ASP A 37 -5.50 -15.90 0.23
CA ASP A 37 -6.20 -14.61 0.22
C ASP A 37 -5.27 -13.50 -0.26
N ILE A 38 -4.04 -13.42 0.27
CA ILE A 38 -3.04 -12.47 -0.23
C ILE A 38 -2.75 -12.68 -1.72
N ARG A 39 -2.54 -13.92 -2.18
CA ARG A 39 -2.35 -14.20 -3.62
C ARG A 39 -3.53 -13.69 -4.45
N SER A 40 -4.75 -13.90 -3.97
CA SER A 40 -5.97 -13.50 -4.67
C SER A 40 -6.11 -11.98 -4.73
N ILE A 41 -5.84 -11.28 -3.62
CA ILE A 41 -5.82 -9.81 -3.57
C ILE A 41 -4.77 -9.25 -4.53
N LEU A 42 -3.54 -9.79 -4.52
CA LEU A 42 -2.47 -9.34 -5.41
C LEU A 42 -2.80 -9.56 -6.89
N THR A 43 -3.43 -10.70 -7.22
CA THR A 43 -3.86 -11.02 -8.58
C THR A 43 -4.97 -10.05 -9.03
N ALA A 44 -6.01 -9.88 -8.21
CA ALA A 44 -7.09 -8.94 -8.51
C ALA A 44 -6.59 -7.49 -8.60
N LEU A 45 -5.63 -7.09 -7.77
CA LEU A 45 -5.00 -5.77 -7.84
C LEU A 45 -4.21 -5.59 -9.12
N TYR A 46 -3.46 -6.60 -9.57
CA TYR A 46 -2.75 -6.57 -10.85
C TYR A 46 -3.73 -6.39 -12.03
N GLU A 47 -4.87 -7.07 -12.00
CA GLU A 47 -5.87 -7.01 -13.08
C GLU A 47 -6.65 -5.70 -13.08
N ARG A 48 -7.06 -5.21 -11.90
CA ARG A 48 -7.97 -4.05 -11.76
C ARG A 48 -7.25 -2.72 -11.62
N ALA A 49 -6.04 -2.72 -11.07
CA ALA A 49 -5.23 -1.52 -10.81
C ALA A 49 -3.73 -1.81 -11.00
N PRO A 50 -3.29 -2.15 -12.23
CA PRO A 50 -1.92 -2.59 -12.51
C PRO A 50 -0.86 -1.59 -12.08
N TYR A 51 -1.15 -0.29 -12.15
CA TYR A 51 -0.26 0.76 -11.69
C TYR A 51 -0.01 0.73 -10.17
N ILE A 52 -1.01 0.38 -9.35
CA ILE A 52 -0.84 0.24 -7.90
C ILE A 52 0.03 -0.98 -7.62
N TYR A 53 -0.30 -2.11 -8.22
CA TYR A 53 0.49 -3.34 -8.09
C TYR A 53 1.96 -3.09 -8.46
N ALA A 54 2.22 -2.42 -9.59
CA ALA A 54 3.58 -2.13 -10.05
C ALA A 54 4.37 -1.27 -9.04
N LEU A 55 3.72 -0.28 -8.43
CA LEU A 55 4.35 0.55 -7.40
C LEU A 55 4.63 -0.23 -6.12
N PHE A 56 3.66 -1.01 -5.61
CA PHE A 56 3.84 -1.82 -4.41
C PHE A 56 4.88 -2.93 -4.60
N LYS A 57 4.95 -3.51 -5.79
CA LYS A 57 5.95 -4.53 -6.13
C LYS A 57 7.38 -4.02 -5.96
N ALA A 58 7.62 -2.76 -6.29
CA ALA A 58 8.93 -2.13 -6.21
C ALA A 58 9.16 -1.35 -4.91
N ALA A 59 8.15 -1.25 -4.05
CA ALA A 59 8.24 -0.49 -2.81
C ALA A 59 9.13 -1.20 -1.78
N PRO A 60 9.92 -0.46 -0.99
CA PRO A 60 10.64 -1.03 0.14
C PRO A 60 9.66 -1.48 1.24
N LYS A 61 10.09 -2.41 2.11
CA LYS A 61 9.29 -2.94 3.24
C LYS A 61 8.82 -1.86 4.22
N THR A 62 9.50 -0.72 4.25
CA THR A 62 9.12 0.43 5.06
C THR A 62 7.89 1.16 4.51
N GLU A 63 7.61 1.02 3.22
CA GLU A 63 6.47 1.65 2.53
C GLU A 63 5.32 0.69 2.28
N PHE A 64 5.60 -0.56 1.88
CA PHE A 64 4.60 -1.61 1.65
C PHE A 64 5.15 -2.95 2.14
N ARG A 65 4.34 -3.74 2.83
CA ARG A 65 4.74 -5.06 3.31
C ARG A 65 3.56 -6.02 3.41
N ILE A 66 3.86 -7.29 3.15
CA ILE A 66 3.05 -8.42 3.57
C ILE A 66 3.69 -8.94 4.85
N ALA A 67 2.96 -8.88 5.95
CA ALA A 67 3.43 -9.31 7.26
C ALA A 67 2.89 -10.70 7.58
N LEU A 68 3.73 -11.60 8.08
CA LEU A 68 3.32 -12.82 8.77
C LEU A 68 3.11 -12.47 10.25
N THR A 69 1.93 -12.77 10.78
CA THR A 69 1.59 -12.58 12.19
C THR A 69 1.07 -13.88 12.79
N GLU A 70 1.45 -14.17 14.03
CA GLU A 70 0.94 -15.32 14.79
C GLU A 70 -0.37 -14.99 15.54
N ASP A 71 -0.70 -13.71 15.74
CA ASP A 71 -1.88 -13.27 16.49
C ASP A 71 -2.26 -11.82 16.14
N LEU A 72 -3.49 -11.58 15.68
CA LEU A 72 -4.03 -10.23 15.44
C LEU A 72 -4.23 -9.42 16.75
N SER A 73 -4.20 -10.08 17.90
CA SER A 73 -4.46 -9.48 19.22
C SER A 73 -3.20 -9.14 20.03
N ARG A 74 -2.03 -9.63 19.62
CA ARG A 74 -0.75 -9.24 20.22
C ARG A 74 -0.16 -8.08 19.45
N GLY A 75 -0.02 -6.93 20.10
CA GLY A 75 0.67 -5.75 19.55
C GLY A 75 2.19 -5.93 19.37
N ASP A 76 2.67 -7.15 19.14
CA ASP A 76 4.06 -7.44 18.82
C ASP A 76 4.31 -7.15 17.33
N LEU A 77 5.52 -6.68 17.03
CA LEU A 77 5.94 -6.44 15.64
C LEU A 77 5.86 -7.76 14.85
N PRO A 78 5.49 -7.71 13.56
CA PRO A 78 5.33 -8.93 12.76
C PRO A 78 6.64 -9.73 12.72
N ASP A 79 6.54 -11.04 12.90
CA ASP A 79 7.69 -11.95 13.00
C ASP A 79 8.53 -11.94 11.72
N GLU A 80 7.85 -11.89 10.57
CA GLU A 80 8.48 -11.77 9.25
C GLU A 80 7.70 -10.81 8.35
N THR A 81 8.42 -10.04 7.53
CA THR A 81 7.83 -9.13 6.53
C THR A 81 8.42 -9.38 5.15
N TYR A 82 7.57 -9.26 4.14
CA TYR A 82 7.86 -9.59 2.76
C TYR A 82 7.45 -8.45 1.83
N THR A 83 8.29 -8.18 0.84
CA THR A 83 7.88 -7.52 -0.40
C THR A 83 7.03 -8.48 -1.23
N ILE A 84 6.33 -7.98 -2.25
CA ILE A 84 5.56 -8.84 -3.17
C ILE A 84 6.45 -9.93 -3.81
N PRO A 85 7.64 -9.61 -4.38
CA PRO A 85 8.50 -10.64 -4.96
C PRO A 85 8.97 -11.71 -3.97
N GLU A 86 9.34 -11.31 -2.74
CA GLU A 86 9.77 -12.27 -1.69
C GLU A 86 8.63 -13.18 -1.25
N PHE A 87 7.42 -12.64 -1.08
CA PHE A 87 6.24 -13.43 -0.75
C PHE A 87 5.96 -14.44 -1.87
N CYS A 88 5.98 -14.00 -3.14
CA CYS A 88 5.76 -14.87 -4.29
C CYS A 88 6.81 -16.00 -4.35
N ALA A 89 8.09 -15.68 -4.11
CA ALA A 89 9.18 -16.65 -4.13
C ALA A 89 9.10 -17.68 -3.00
N ARG A 90 8.61 -17.29 -1.82
CA ARG A 90 8.46 -18.17 -0.64
C ARG A 90 7.08 -18.82 -0.54
N TYR A 91 6.15 -18.53 -1.45
CA TYR A 91 4.76 -18.95 -1.37
C TYR A 91 4.56 -20.44 -1.09
N ALA A 92 5.26 -21.30 -1.84
CA ALA A 92 5.14 -22.75 -1.71
C ALA A 92 5.75 -23.29 -0.40
N SER A 93 6.58 -22.50 0.29
CA SER A 93 7.22 -22.86 1.56
C SER A 93 6.38 -22.51 2.80
N PHE A 94 5.35 -21.69 2.64
CA PHE A 94 4.43 -21.35 3.73
C PHE A 94 3.54 -22.55 4.08
N LYS A 95 3.20 -22.66 5.36
CA LYS A 95 2.22 -23.64 5.83
C LYS A 95 0.86 -23.30 5.21
N PRO A 96 0.12 -24.28 4.67
CA PRO A 96 -1.21 -24.04 4.12
C PRO A 96 -2.25 -23.53 5.13
N LYS A 97 -2.04 -23.80 6.44
CA LYS A 97 -2.96 -23.40 7.51
C LYS A 97 -2.22 -22.85 8.73
N GLY A 98 -2.88 -21.93 9.44
CA GLY A 98 -2.41 -21.42 10.74
C GLY A 98 -1.33 -20.33 10.66
N GLN A 99 -1.06 -19.80 9.46
CA GLN A 99 -0.22 -18.62 9.27
C GLN A 99 -1.08 -17.47 8.79
N ILE A 100 -1.16 -16.39 9.56
CA ILE A 100 -1.95 -15.20 9.21
C ILE A 100 -1.05 -14.24 8.46
N PHE A 101 -1.53 -13.74 7.32
CA PHE A 101 -0.82 -12.73 6.54
C PHE A 101 -1.65 -11.46 6.45
N LEU A 102 -0.98 -10.31 6.53
CA LEU A 102 -1.60 -8.99 6.45
C LEU A 102 -0.89 -8.11 5.44
N ILE A 103 -1.63 -7.45 4.56
CA ILE A 103 -1.09 -6.37 3.71
C ILE A 103 -1.15 -5.07 4.51
N SER A 104 -0.02 -4.36 4.57
CA SER A 104 0.03 -3.02 5.14
C SER A 104 0.93 -2.09 4.34
N PHE A 105 0.61 -0.79 4.35
CA PHE A 105 1.41 0.24 3.70
C PHE A 105 1.30 1.60 4.38
N SER A 106 2.33 2.42 4.20
CA SER A 106 2.40 3.76 4.79
C SER A 106 1.42 4.71 4.11
N VAL A 107 0.62 5.43 4.89
CA VAL A 107 -0.31 6.45 4.41
C VAL A 107 -0.09 7.77 5.15
N TYR A 108 -0.44 8.86 4.49
CA TYR A 108 -0.37 10.20 5.08
C TYR A 108 -1.76 10.68 5.48
N CYS A 109 -1.91 11.07 6.74
CA CYS A 109 -3.07 11.79 7.25
C CYS A 109 -2.73 13.29 7.29
N THR A 110 -3.44 14.11 6.53
CA THR A 110 -3.25 15.57 6.49
C THR A 110 -3.52 16.22 7.85
N GLU A 111 -2.98 17.42 8.08
CA GLU A 111 -3.27 18.19 9.31
C GLU A 111 -4.77 18.34 9.56
N LYS A 112 -5.52 18.59 8.49
CA LYS A 112 -6.97 18.73 8.54
C LYS A 112 -7.65 17.43 8.99
N GLU A 113 -7.28 16.29 8.38
CA GLU A 113 -7.84 14.98 8.76
C GLU A 113 -7.47 14.61 10.20
N ARG A 114 -6.25 14.95 10.64
CA ARG A 114 -5.84 14.72 12.03
C ARG A 114 -6.68 15.55 13.00
N GLU A 115 -6.90 16.84 12.71
CA GLU A 115 -7.78 17.68 13.54
C GLU A 115 -9.22 17.17 13.56
N GLU A 116 -9.76 16.72 12.43
CA GLU A 116 -11.11 16.17 12.33
C GLU A 116 -11.24 14.85 13.11
N THR A 117 -10.27 13.95 12.97
CA THR A 117 -10.18 12.70 13.71
C THR A 117 -10.10 12.95 15.21
N TYR A 118 -9.21 13.85 15.64
CA TYR A 118 -9.07 14.23 17.03
C TYR A 118 -10.36 14.81 17.60
N ARG A 119 -11.04 15.69 16.85
CA ARG A 119 -12.32 16.27 17.27
C ARG A 119 -13.42 15.22 17.45
N LYS A 120 -13.40 14.17 16.63
CA LYS A 120 -14.42 13.12 16.64
C LYS A 120 -14.17 12.06 17.71
N TYR A 121 -12.92 11.63 17.86
CA TYR A 121 -12.57 10.45 18.67
C TYR A 121 -11.69 10.77 19.89
N GLY A 122 -11.16 11.99 20.01
CA GLY A 122 -10.26 12.39 21.08
C GLY A 122 -8.83 11.90 20.94
N GLU A 123 -8.52 11.14 19.88
CA GLU A 123 -7.21 10.59 19.59
C GLU A 123 -6.97 10.52 18.07
N VAL A 124 -5.70 10.42 17.67
CA VAL A 124 -5.29 10.27 16.26
C VAL A 124 -4.28 9.13 16.18
N PHE A 125 -4.51 8.19 15.28
CA PHE A 125 -3.68 7.01 15.09
C PHE A 125 -2.63 7.20 13.99
N CYS A 126 -1.80 8.22 14.12
CA CYS A 126 -0.67 8.46 13.22
C CYS A 126 0.51 9.09 13.98
N SER A 127 1.69 9.13 13.37
CA SER A 127 2.85 9.84 13.89
C SER A 127 2.58 11.35 13.98
N PRO A 128 3.38 12.10 14.77
CA PRO A 128 3.31 13.56 14.81
C PRO A 128 3.47 14.23 13.43
N GLU A 129 4.25 13.61 12.56
CA GLU A 129 4.48 14.07 11.18
C GLU A 129 3.30 13.76 10.26
N GLY A 130 2.33 12.94 10.70
CA GLY A 130 1.14 12.56 9.95
C GLY A 130 1.22 11.21 9.24
N THR A 131 2.25 10.40 9.48
CA THR A 131 2.37 9.07 8.86
C THR A 131 1.65 8.01 9.69
N ALA A 132 0.79 7.22 9.05
CA ALA A 132 0.13 6.06 9.64
C ALA A 132 0.44 4.80 8.83
N LEU A 133 0.18 3.65 9.42
CA LEU A 133 0.15 2.38 8.71
C LEU A 133 -1.30 2.02 8.41
N CYS A 134 -1.63 1.86 7.14
CA CYS A 134 -2.90 1.29 6.72
C CYS A 134 -2.76 -0.23 6.66
N GLU A 135 -3.70 -0.94 7.27
CA GLU A 135 -3.81 -2.39 7.26
C GLU A 135 -5.10 -2.77 6.53
N ILE A 136 -4.99 -3.71 5.59
CA ILE A 136 -6.16 -4.19 4.84
C ILE A 136 -6.86 -5.25 5.69
N GLY A 137 -8.05 -4.91 6.17
CA GLY A 137 -8.76 -5.68 7.19
C GLY A 137 -9.90 -6.52 6.66
N SER A 138 -10.36 -6.27 5.42
CA SER A 138 -11.50 -7.00 4.87
C SER A 138 -11.15 -8.44 4.48
N GLU A 139 -12.00 -9.37 4.89
CA GLU A 139 -11.98 -10.77 4.46
C GLU A 139 -12.58 -10.96 3.05
N ASP A 140 -13.39 -10.00 2.58
CA ASP A 140 -13.96 -10.03 1.24
C ASP A 140 -12.96 -9.48 0.21
N LEU A 141 -12.67 -10.28 -0.84
CA LEU A 141 -11.67 -9.95 -1.85
C LEU A 141 -11.95 -8.62 -2.56
N ASP A 142 -13.20 -8.38 -2.96
CA ASP A 142 -13.55 -7.17 -3.70
C ASP A 142 -13.41 -5.92 -2.84
N THR A 143 -13.85 -6.01 -1.59
CA THR A 143 -13.73 -4.96 -0.59
C THR A 143 -12.26 -4.70 -0.23
N ALA A 144 -11.45 -5.75 -0.05
CA ALA A 144 -10.02 -5.60 0.25
C ALA A 144 -9.26 -4.88 -0.89
N VAL A 145 -9.58 -5.19 -2.14
CA VAL A 145 -9.01 -4.48 -3.30
C VAL A 145 -9.51 -3.04 -3.35
N GLU A 146 -10.78 -2.79 -3.04
CA GLU A 146 -11.33 -1.43 -2.98
C GLU A 146 -10.69 -0.59 -1.88
N GLU A 147 -10.46 -1.15 -0.69
CA GLU A 147 -9.71 -0.50 0.41
C GLU A 147 -8.33 -0.05 -0.07
N ILE A 148 -7.56 -0.94 -0.71
CA ILE A 148 -6.25 -0.60 -1.28
C ILE A 148 -6.37 0.56 -2.28
N VAL A 149 -7.33 0.49 -3.21
CA VAL A 149 -7.52 1.50 -4.26
C VAL A 149 -7.94 2.85 -3.66
N SER A 150 -8.79 2.83 -2.64
CA SER A 150 -9.28 4.02 -1.92
C SER A 150 -8.17 4.70 -1.13
N GLU A 151 -7.30 3.93 -0.48
CA GLU A 151 -6.19 4.44 0.34
C GLU A 151 -4.93 4.77 -0.47
N PHE A 152 -4.83 4.31 -1.72
CA PHE A 152 -3.69 4.56 -2.59
C PHE A 152 -3.32 6.05 -2.74
N PRO A 153 -4.26 7.02 -2.85
CA PRO A 153 -3.93 8.44 -2.78
C PRO A 153 -3.19 8.85 -1.51
N ASN A 154 -3.56 8.32 -0.34
CA ASN A 154 -2.92 8.64 0.94
C ASN A 154 -1.51 8.04 1.02
N TYR A 155 -1.32 6.85 0.44
CA TYR A 155 0.02 6.30 0.18
C TYR A 155 0.85 7.23 -0.72
N MET A 156 0.26 7.73 -1.82
CA MET A 156 0.95 8.65 -2.71
C MET A 156 1.25 10.01 -2.06
N MET A 157 0.41 10.50 -1.16
CA MET A 157 0.69 11.71 -0.36
C MET A 157 1.92 11.50 0.53
N CYS A 158 2.05 10.34 1.16
CA CYS A 158 3.24 9.96 1.93
C CYS A 158 4.53 10.08 1.09
N ARG A 159 4.52 9.51 -0.11
CA ARG A 159 5.67 9.57 -1.04
C ARG A 159 5.93 10.97 -1.56
N CYS A 160 4.88 11.70 -1.95
CA CYS A 160 5.01 13.08 -2.41
C CYS A 160 5.61 13.98 -1.33
N ARG A 161 5.17 13.82 -0.08
CA ARG A 161 5.70 14.57 1.06
C ARG A 161 7.17 14.28 1.31
N ALA A 162 7.58 13.02 1.33
CA ALA A 162 8.98 12.64 1.46
C ALA A 162 9.84 13.28 0.35
N ALA A 163 9.36 13.24 -0.89
CA ALA A 163 10.04 13.81 -2.05
C ALA A 163 10.15 15.35 -1.97
N ILE A 164 9.06 16.04 -1.58
CA ILE A 164 9.05 17.51 -1.39
C ILE A 164 10.01 17.92 -0.27
N LEU A 165 10.04 17.20 0.85
CA LEU A 165 10.96 17.48 1.95
C LEU A 165 12.43 17.24 1.56
N ALA A 166 12.68 16.36 0.58
CA ALA A 166 13.99 16.19 -0.05
C ALA A 166 14.31 17.25 -1.12
N ASN A 167 13.43 18.25 -1.34
CA ASN A 167 13.49 19.26 -2.40
C ASN A 167 13.40 18.72 -3.83
N GLU A 168 12.83 17.53 -4.01
CA GLU A 168 12.64 16.90 -5.32
C GLU A 168 11.19 16.40 -5.44
N PRO A 169 10.21 17.28 -5.71
CA PRO A 169 8.81 16.88 -5.80
C PRO A 169 8.60 15.75 -6.81
N LEU A 170 7.86 14.73 -6.39
CA LEU A 170 7.67 13.52 -7.19
C LEU A 170 7.03 13.86 -8.55
N THR A 171 7.56 13.31 -9.63
CA THR A 171 6.97 13.39 -10.97
C THR A 171 6.89 12.01 -11.60
N ILE A 172 5.97 11.84 -12.56
CA ILE A 172 5.86 10.61 -13.35
C ILE A 172 6.37 10.92 -14.75
N ASP A 173 7.68 10.75 -14.90
CA ASP A 173 8.44 10.94 -16.12
C ASP A 173 8.54 9.64 -16.94
N GLU A 174 9.21 9.72 -18.08
CA GLU A 174 9.38 8.56 -18.98
C GLU A 174 10.25 7.46 -18.35
N GLU A 175 11.20 7.82 -17.49
CA GLU A 175 12.00 6.84 -16.74
C GLU A 175 11.11 6.04 -15.78
N THR A 176 10.24 6.72 -15.04
CA THR A 176 9.27 6.10 -14.11
C THR A 176 8.30 5.19 -14.86
N ILE A 177 7.78 5.64 -16.01
CA ILE A 177 6.90 4.84 -16.87
C ILE A 177 7.61 3.57 -17.34
N ALA A 178 8.85 3.70 -17.82
CA ALA A 178 9.64 2.56 -18.28
C ALA A 178 9.94 1.59 -17.14
N ARG A 179 10.38 2.11 -15.97
CA ARG A 179 10.76 1.32 -14.79
C ARG A 179 9.61 0.46 -14.29
N TYR A 180 8.38 0.98 -14.28
CA TYR A 180 7.20 0.27 -13.81
C TYR A 180 6.35 -0.34 -14.95
N ALA A 181 6.85 -0.28 -16.18
CA ALA A 181 6.15 -0.74 -17.38
C ALA A 181 4.69 -0.23 -17.49
N LEU A 182 4.46 1.03 -17.10
CA LEU A 182 3.11 1.61 -17.06
C LEU A 182 2.53 1.76 -18.47
N THR A 183 1.23 1.50 -18.59
CA THR A 183 0.51 1.89 -19.80
C THR A 183 0.36 3.41 -19.86
N ALA A 184 0.06 3.96 -21.04
CA ALA A 184 -0.19 5.40 -21.18
C ALA A 184 -1.37 5.88 -20.30
N GLU A 185 -2.39 5.04 -20.13
CA GLU A 185 -3.56 5.33 -19.28
C GLU A 185 -3.18 5.34 -17.80
N ASP A 186 -2.46 4.32 -17.35
CA ASP A 186 -1.94 4.21 -15.98
C ASP A 186 -1.03 5.39 -15.63
N ALA A 187 -0.11 5.71 -16.53
CA ALA A 187 0.78 6.85 -16.38
C ALA A 187 0.00 8.16 -16.27
N ALA A 188 -1.03 8.37 -17.11
CA ALA A 188 -1.88 9.55 -17.04
C ALA A 188 -2.67 9.62 -15.73
N ARG A 189 -3.18 8.48 -15.22
CA ARG A 189 -3.87 8.40 -13.93
C ARG A 189 -2.94 8.75 -12.78
N LEU A 190 -1.75 8.13 -12.75
CA LEU A 190 -0.75 8.36 -11.72
C LEU A 190 -0.24 9.82 -11.74
N ARG A 191 -0.02 10.41 -12.92
CA ARG A 191 0.31 11.84 -13.08
C ARG A 191 -0.74 12.74 -12.42
N ARG A 192 -2.04 12.47 -12.61
CA ARG A 192 -3.11 13.24 -11.98
C ARG A 192 -3.09 13.12 -10.46
N ILE A 193 -2.92 11.91 -9.95
CA ILE A 193 -2.83 11.64 -8.50
C ILE A 193 -1.62 12.39 -7.91
N VAL A 194 -0.42 12.18 -8.46
CA VAL A 194 0.81 12.83 -7.99
C VAL A 194 0.70 14.35 -8.04
N LYS A 195 0.15 14.93 -9.11
CA LYS A 195 -0.07 16.38 -9.21
C LYS A 195 -0.97 16.89 -8.09
N ARG A 196 -2.08 16.19 -7.80
CA ARG A 196 -2.99 16.55 -6.70
C ARG A 196 -2.28 16.45 -5.36
N CYS A 197 -1.65 15.31 -5.06
CA CYS A 197 -0.93 15.08 -3.81
C CYS A 197 0.18 16.12 -3.59
N ASN A 198 1.01 16.41 -4.59
CA ASN A 198 2.03 17.46 -4.51
C ASN A 198 1.41 18.84 -4.19
N THR A 199 0.29 19.19 -4.83
CA THR A 199 -0.38 20.47 -4.61
C THR A 199 -0.89 20.59 -3.17
N GLU A 200 -1.54 19.55 -2.67
CA GLU A 200 -2.08 19.50 -1.30
C GLU A 200 -0.97 19.55 -0.26
N ILE A 201 0.09 18.75 -0.42
CA ILE A 201 1.23 18.74 0.50
C ILE A 201 1.97 20.07 0.50
N VAL A 202 2.23 20.67 -0.67
CA VAL A 202 2.87 22.00 -0.74
C VAL A 202 2.01 23.06 -0.04
N ALA A 203 0.69 23.01 -0.21
CA ALA A 203 -0.21 23.95 0.47
C ALA A 203 -0.15 23.78 1.99
N GLU A 204 -0.17 22.54 2.49
CA GLU A 204 -0.04 22.24 3.92
C GLU A 204 1.31 22.71 4.49
N LEU A 205 2.42 22.34 3.84
CA LEU A 205 3.77 22.76 4.25
C LEU A 205 3.94 24.28 4.22
N ARG A 206 3.33 24.96 3.24
CA ARG A 206 3.34 26.44 3.19
C ARG A 206 2.59 27.03 4.37
N GLY A 207 1.42 26.49 4.72
CA GLY A 207 0.66 26.91 5.90
C GLY A 207 1.46 26.70 7.20
N GLN A 208 2.16 25.56 7.33
CA GLN A 208 3.08 25.31 8.44
C GLN A 208 4.19 26.36 8.51
N TYR A 209 4.85 26.63 7.39
CA TYR A 209 5.90 27.64 7.29
C TYR A 209 5.39 29.03 7.69
N GLU A 210 4.22 29.45 7.18
CA GLU A 210 3.62 30.74 7.49
C GLU A 210 3.32 30.89 8.99
N ARG A 211 2.80 29.84 9.65
CA ARG A 211 2.57 29.83 11.10
C ARG A 211 3.87 29.98 11.89
N LEU A 212 4.93 29.28 11.49
CA LEU A 212 6.25 29.40 12.14
C LEU A 212 6.86 30.79 11.90
N ALA A 213 6.79 31.29 10.67
CA ALA A 213 7.28 32.60 10.28
C ALA A 213 6.52 33.76 10.94
N ALA A 214 5.33 33.52 11.50
CA ALA A 214 4.61 34.53 12.29
C ALA A 214 5.15 34.68 13.73
N ILE A 215 5.96 33.73 14.24
CA ILE A 215 6.45 33.74 15.61
C ILE A 215 7.76 34.55 15.70
N ASP A 216 7.70 35.72 16.33
CA ASP A 216 8.84 36.66 16.35
C ASP A 216 10.09 36.13 17.06
N CYS A 217 9.95 35.28 18.08
CA CYS A 217 11.11 34.71 18.77
C CYS A 217 11.87 33.67 17.93
N LEU A 218 11.26 33.11 16.88
CA LEU A 218 11.89 32.16 15.95
C LEU A 218 12.67 32.85 14.81
N LYS A 219 12.52 34.17 14.63
CA LYS A 219 13.18 34.95 13.57
C LYS A 219 14.58 35.47 13.96
N ARG A 220 15.07 35.09 15.15
CA ARG A 220 16.29 35.63 15.75
C ARG A 220 17.56 34.97 15.22
#